data_AF-A0A259PGC2-F1
#
_entry.id   AF-A0A259PGC2-F1
#
_cell.length_a   1.000
_cell.length_b   1.000
_cell.length_c   1.000
_cell.angle_alpha   90.00
_cell.angle_beta   90.00
_cell.angle_gamma   90.00
#
_symmetry.space_group_name_H-M   'P 1'
#
loop_
_entity.id
_entity.type
_entity.pdbx_description
1 polymer ?
#
loop_
_entity_poly.entity_id
_entity_poly.type
_entity_poly.pdbx_seq_one_letter_code
_entity_poly.pdbx_strand_id
1 'polypeptide(L)'
;AREVDGVRIENIYRIQIMNASENNMNVQVKATGLEDLRILDSRGQVITEIEVAPSSNLLMPIKVSTTTGVNEPGNYPIHFDVVGHELSGSEMITRKRDEKSSFIIPR
;
A
#
# COMPACT_ATOMS: atom_id res chain seq x y z
N ALA A 1 9.73 5.15 11.96
CA ALA A 1 9.06 3.93 12.42
C ALA A 1 8.62 4.11 13.87
N ARG A 2 7.52 3.48 14.30
CA ARG A 2 7.07 3.46 15.69
C ARG A 2 6.63 2.04 16.06
N GLU A 3 6.91 1.61 17.28
CA GLU A 3 6.34 0.40 17.86
C GLU A 3 4.92 0.64 18.39
N VAL A 4 4.01 -0.29 18.10
CA VAL A 4 2.62 -0.28 18.55
C VAL A 4 2.38 -1.52 19.39
N ASP A 5 1.94 -1.28 20.63
CA ASP A 5 1.58 -2.28 21.64
C ASP A 5 2.67 -3.34 21.93
N GLY A 6 3.93 -3.07 21.52
CA GLY A 6 5.07 -4.01 21.62
C GLY A 6 5.05 -5.17 20.62
N VAL A 7 4.03 -5.25 19.76
CA VAL A 7 3.80 -6.39 18.85
C VAL A 7 4.08 -6.04 17.39
N ARG A 8 3.98 -4.75 17.01
CA ARG A 8 4.10 -4.33 15.61
C ARG A 8 5.00 -3.11 15.45
N ILE A 9 5.69 -3.06 14.31
CA ILE A 9 6.46 -1.90 13.86
C ILE A 9 5.69 -1.25 12.72
N GLU A 10 5.51 0.07 12.77
CA GLU A 10 4.81 0.84 11.75
C GLU A 10 5.70 1.90 11.12
N ASN A 11 5.71 1.95 9.79
CA ASN A 11 6.28 3.03 8.99
C ASN A 11 5.13 3.78 8.29
N ILE A 12 5.25 5.10 8.15
CA ILE A 12 4.21 5.94 7.52
C ILE A 12 4.66 6.28 6.10
N TYR A 13 3.75 6.13 5.15
CA TYR A 13 3.95 6.44 3.74
C TYR A 13 2.77 7.26 3.21
N ARG A 14 2.86 7.65 1.95
CA ARG A 14 1.78 8.26 1.21
C ARG A 14 1.66 7.59 -0.15
N ILE A 15 0.50 7.03 -0.44
CA ILE A 15 0.18 6.51 -1.77
C ILE A 15 -0.50 7.62 -2.56
N GLN A 16 -0.04 7.84 -3.80
CA GLN A 16 -0.70 8.69 -4.77
C GLN A 16 -1.10 7.83 -5.97
N ILE A 17 -2.40 7.78 -6.26
CA ILE A 17 -2.94 7.08 -7.43
C ILE A 17 -3.60 8.13 -8.32
N MET A 18 -3.19 8.14 -9.58
CA MET A 18 -3.77 9.00 -10.61
C MET A 18 -4.60 8.13 -11.54
N ASN A 19 -5.92 8.27 -11.50
CA ASN A 19 -6.80 7.64 -12.47
C ASN A 19 -6.99 8.59 -13.66
N ALA A 20 -6.27 8.32 -14.74
CA ALA A 20 -6.35 9.09 -15.97
C ALA A 20 -7.46 8.60 -16.93
N SER A 21 -8.24 7.57 -16.55
CA SER A 21 -9.35 7.09 -17.36
C SER A 21 -10.65 7.82 -17.04
N GLU A 22 -11.65 7.62 -17.89
CA GLU A 22 -13.01 8.12 -17.71
C GLU A 22 -13.92 7.14 -16.93
N ASN A 23 -13.37 6.03 -16.42
CA ASN A 23 -14.10 5.01 -15.66
C ASN A 23 -13.62 4.93 -14.21
N ASN A 24 -14.46 4.40 -13.31
CA ASN A 24 -14.01 4.06 -11.95
C ASN A 24 -12.92 3.00 -12.02
N MET A 25 -11.92 3.13 -11.15
CA MET A 25 -10.83 2.18 -11.03
C MET A 25 -10.81 1.56 -9.64
N ASN A 26 -10.94 0.24 -9.59
CA ASN A 26 -10.72 -0.55 -8.38
C ASN A 26 -9.25 -0.95 -8.32
N VAL A 27 -8.55 -0.46 -7.30
CA VAL A 27 -7.11 -0.60 -7.16
C VAL A 27 -6.79 -1.51 -6.01
N GLN A 28 -6.26 -2.70 -6.30
CA GLN A 28 -5.70 -3.58 -5.31
C GLN A 28 -4.29 -3.12 -4.95
N VAL A 29 -4.00 -3.12 -3.64
CA VAL A 29 -2.69 -2.74 -3.11
C VAL A 29 -2.17 -3.81 -2.17
N LYS A 30 -0.89 -4.17 -2.35
CA LYS A 30 -0.18 -5.11 -1.49
C LYS A 30 1.23 -4.61 -1.27
N ALA A 31 1.77 -4.88 -0.08
CA ALA A 31 3.17 -4.61 0.21
C ALA A 31 3.93 -5.93 0.46
N THR A 32 5.15 -6.02 -0.05
CA THR A 32 6.00 -7.22 0.00
C THR A 32 7.43 -6.85 0.42
N GLY A 33 8.24 -7.84 0.81
CA GLY A 33 9.66 -7.65 1.16
C GLY A 33 10.02 -7.98 2.61
N LEU A 34 9.04 -8.01 3.52
CA LEU A 34 9.14 -8.63 4.84
C LEU A 34 7.90 -9.49 5.13
N GLU A 35 8.00 -10.32 6.16
CA GLU A 35 6.91 -11.17 6.65
C GLU A 35 5.79 -10.32 7.28
N ASP A 36 4.54 -10.79 7.13
CA ASP A 36 3.33 -10.16 7.70
C ASP A 36 3.21 -8.64 7.43
N LEU A 37 3.64 -8.19 6.25
CA LEU A 37 3.44 -6.80 5.83
C LEU A 37 1.95 -6.53 5.59
N ARG A 38 1.45 -5.49 6.26
CA ARG A 38 0.07 -5.02 6.12
C ARG A 38 0.06 -3.54 5.80
N ILE A 39 -0.82 -3.14 4.90
CA ILE A 39 -1.13 -1.74 4.64
C ILE A 39 -2.38 -1.38 5.45
N LEU A 40 -2.30 -0.31 6.22
CA LEU A 40 -3.38 0.18 7.07
C LEU A 40 -3.74 1.62 6.69
N ASP A 41 -5.02 1.96 6.80
CA ASP A 41 -5.49 3.34 6.72
C ASP A 41 -5.06 4.15 7.96
N SER A 42 -5.42 5.45 7.98
CA SER A 42 -5.11 6.33 9.10
C SER A 42 -5.73 5.87 10.43
N ARG A 43 -6.83 5.13 10.39
CA ARG A 43 -7.55 4.56 11.54
C ARG A 43 -7.01 3.19 11.96
N GLY A 44 -6.01 2.65 11.26
CA GLY A 44 -5.41 1.35 11.54
C GLY A 44 -6.18 0.15 10.96
N GLN A 45 -7.14 0.39 10.06
CA GLN A 45 -7.86 -0.67 9.38
C GLN A 45 -7.04 -1.19 8.19
N VAL A 46 -6.98 -2.51 8.01
CA VAL A 46 -6.30 -3.11 6.86
C VAL A 46 -6.98 -2.69 5.57
N ILE A 47 -6.18 -2.23 4.61
CA ILE A 47 -6.63 -1.90 3.27
C ILE A 47 -5.93 -2.81 2.25
N THR A 48 -6.74 -3.39 1.37
CA THR A 48 -6.26 -4.23 0.25
C THR A 48 -6.81 -3.75 -1.08
N GLU A 49 -7.84 -2.89 -1.06
CA GLU A 49 -8.51 -2.35 -2.23
C GLU A 49 -8.91 -0.90 -1.99
N ILE A 50 -8.81 -0.08 -3.02
CA ILE A 50 -9.06 1.35 -3.01
C ILE A 50 -9.82 1.70 -4.29
N GLU A 51 -10.96 2.37 -4.16
CA GLU A 51 -11.68 2.91 -5.31
C GLU A 51 -11.16 4.31 -5.66
N VAL A 52 -10.88 4.54 -6.94
CA VAL A 52 -10.43 5.85 -7.46
C VAL A 52 -11.39 6.30 -8.55
N ALA A 53 -12.02 7.45 -8.32
CA ALA A 53 -13.01 8.02 -9.23
C ALA A 53 -12.39 8.35 -10.61
N PRO A 54 -13.22 8.50 -11.66
CA PRO A 54 -12.75 8.82 -13.00
C PRO A 54 -12.00 10.14 -13.02
N SER A 55 -10.97 10.24 -13.85
CA SER A 55 -10.23 11.48 -14.11
C SER A 55 -9.81 12.21 -12.83
N SER A 56 -9.41 11.45 -11.81
CA SER A 56 -9.17 11.95 -10.47
C SER A 56 -7.84 11.51 -9.90
N ASN A 57 -7.40 12.22 -8.86
CA ASN A 57 -6.18 11.92 -8.13
C ASN A 57 -6.55 11.65 -6.67
N LEU A 58 -6.14 10.48 -6.18
CA LEU A 58 -6.26 10.12 -4.77
C LEU A 58 -4.88 10.18 -4.12
N LEU A 59 -4.78 10.94 -3.03
CA LEU A 59 -3.59 11.05 -2.20
C LEU A 59 -3.93 10.62 -0.77
N MET A 60 -3.42 9.47 -0.35
CA MET A 60 -3.78 8.85 0.93
C MET A 60 -2.53 8.61 1.80
N PRO A 61 -2.50 9.12 3.04
CA PRO A 61 -1.51 8.66 4.02
C PRO A 61 -1.85 7.23 4.45
N ILE A 62 -0.85 6.37 4.50
CA ILE A 62 -1.00 4.98 4.92
C ILE A 62 0.04 4.65 6.00
N LYS A 63 -0.26 3.62 6.79
CA LYS A 63 0.73 2.96 7.63
C LYS A 63 1.05 1.61 6.99
N VAL A 64 2.32 1.23 7.00
CA VAL A 64 2.75 -0.12 6.68
C VAL A 64 3.26 -0.74 7.97
N SER A 65 2.82 -1.95 8.25
CA SER A 65 3.06 -2.60 9.52
C SER A 65 3.57 -4.02 9.34
N THR A 66 4.55 -4.43 10.15
CA THR A 66 5.07 -5.81 10.26
C THR A 66 5.22 -6.20 11.73
N THR A 67 5.47 -7.48 12.00
CA THR A 67 5.64 -8.04 13.34
C THR A 67 7.00 -7.67 13.95
N THR A 68 7.03 -7.31 15.23
CA THR A 68 8.28 -7.06 15.98
C THR A 68 9.08 -8.36 16.20
N GLY A 69 10.40 -8.25 16.36
CA GLY A 69 11.27 -9.37 16.78
C GLY A 69 11.56 -10.44 15.72
N VAL A 70 11.02 -10.33 14.51
CA VAL A 70 11.30 -11.26 13.40
C VAL A 70 12.59 -10.87 12.65
N ASN A 71 12.85 -9.56 12.56
CA ASN A 71 13.97 -9.00 11.80
C ASN A 71 14.77 -8.07 12.71
N GLU A 72 16.10 -8.06 12.54
CA GLU A 72 17.01 -7.18 13.25
C GLU A 72 16.78 -5.69 12.89
N PRO A 73 17.18 -4.75 13.75
CA PRO A 73 17.20 -3.33 13.41
C PRO A 73 17.95 -3.05 12.10
N GLY A 74 17.31 -2.31 11.19
CA GLY A 74 17.86 -2.12 9.85
C GLY A 74 16.92 -1.44 8.86
N ASN A 75 17.39 -1.33 7.63
CA ASN A 75 16.61 -0.83 6.51
C ASN A 75 16.38 -1.96 5.50
N TYR A 76 15.12 -2.22 5.17
CA TYR A 76 14.70 -3.35 4.35
C TYR A 76 14.01 -2.87 3.07
N PRO A 77 14.41 -3.36 1.89
CA PRO A 77 13.69 -3.06 0.68
C PRO A 77 12.29 -3.68 0.75
N ILE A 78 11.28 -2.89 0.44
CA ILE A 78 9.91 -3.36 0.26
C ILE A 78 9.40 -2.90 -1.10
N HIS A 79 8.35 -3.55 -1.59
CA HIS A 79 7.68 -3.19 -2.83
C HIS A 79 6.19 -3.04 -2.59
N PHE A 80 5.57 -2.07 -3.27
CA PHE A 80 4.13 -1.93 -3.35
C PHE A 80 3.66 -2.46 -4.71
N ASP A 81 2.95 -3.59 -4.68
CA ASP A 81 2.28 -4.15 -5.84
C ASP A 81 0.90 -3.48 -5.96
N VAL A 82 0.67 -2.78 -7.07
CA VAL A 82 -0.56 -2.04 -7.33
C VAL A 82 -1.20 -2.57 -8.62
N VAL A 83 -2.44 -3.05 -8.52
CA VAL A 83 -3.20 -3.58 -9.66
C VAL A 83 -4.52 -2.83 -9.78
N GLY A 84 -4.66 -2.03 -10.83
CA GLY A 84 -5.89 -1.31 -11.15
C GLY A 84 -6.74 -2.07 -12.15
N HIS A 85 -8.03 -2.21 -11.85
CA HIS A 85 -9.04 -2.77 -12.72
C HIS A 85 -10.09 -1.70 -13.04
N GLU A 86 -10.39 -1.55 -14.32
CA GLU A 86 -11.50 -0.72 -14.79
C GLU A 86 -12.33 -1.48 -15.82
N LEU A 87 -13.61 -1.12 -15.93
CA LEU A 87 -14.47 -1.59 -16.99
C LEU A 87 -14.67 -0.45 -17.99
N SER A 88 -14.25 -0.64 -19.24
CA SER A 88 -14.49 0.29 -20.35
C SER A 88 -15.51 -0.32 -21.30
N GLY A 89 -16.77 0.11 -21.20
CA GLY A 89 -17.89 -0.57 -21.88
C GLY A 89 -18.06 -2.00 -21.33
N SER A 90 -17.73 -3.01 -22.15
CA SER A 90 -17.75 -4.42 -21.74
C SER A 90 -16.36 -5.03 -21.55
N GLU A 91 -15.29 -4.26 -21.73
CA GLU A 91 -13.91 -4.74 -21.63
C GLU A 91 -13.32 -4.44 -20.25
N MET A 92 -12.72 -5.45 -19.62
CA MET A 92 -11.97 -5.30 -18.37
C MET A 92 -10.51 -4.94 -18.69
N ILE A 93 -10.09 -3.72 -18.33
CA ILE A 93 -8.71 -3.26 -18.52
C ILE A 93 -7.98 -3.38 -17.19
N THR A 94 -6.82 -4.04 -17.21
CA THR A 94 -5.95 -4.22 -16.02
C THR A 94 -4.63 -3.48 -16.19
N ARG A 95 -4.23 -2.71 -15.18
CA ARG A 95 -2.94 -2.00 -15.11
C ARG A 95 -2.17 -2.46 -13.90
N LYS A 96 -0.85 -2.63 -14.04
CA LYS A 96 0.04 -3.06 -12.95
C LYS A 96 1.18 -2.07 -12.73
N ARG A 97 1.54 -1.85 -11.47
CA ARG A 97 2.72 -1.11 -11.04
C ARG A 97 3.38 -1.86 -9.88
N ASP A 98 4.71 -1.80 -9.86
CA ASP A 98 5.56 -2.27 -8.78
C ASP A 98 6.40 -1.06 -8.38
N GLU A 99 6.23 -0.59 -7.14
CA GLU A 99 6.89 0.60 -6.64
C GLU A 99 7.82 0.24 -5.48
N LYS A 100 9.13 0.38 -5.70
CA LYS A 100 10.16 0.11 -4.70
C LYS A 100 10.17 1.18 -3.59
N SER A 101 10.31 0.73 -2.35
CA SER A 101 10.49 1.58 -1.19
C SER A 101 11.39 0.92 -0.14
N SER A 102 11.43 1.49 1.05
CA SER A 102 12.19 1.03 2.21
C SER A 102 11.35 1.00 3.46
N PHE A 103 11.48 -0.05 4.26
CA PHE A 103 10.92 -0.19 5.60
C PHE A 103 12.04 -0.12 6.64
N ILE A 104 11.88 0.77 7.62
CA ILE A 104 12.88 0.96 8.68
C ILE A 104 12.42 0.24 9.94
N ILE A 105 13.27 -0.64 10.45
CA ILE A 105 13.16 -1.25 11.77
C ILE A 105 14.12 -0.48 12.70
N PRO A 106 13.61 0.23 13.73
CA PRO A 106 14.43 1.03 14.62
C PRO A 106 15.33 0.14 15.49
N ARG A 107 16.40 0.74 16.03
CA ARG A 107 17.26 0.12 17.05
C ARG A 107 16.63 0.24 18.44
#